data_AF-A0A0B6YE25-F1
#
_entry.id   AF-A0A0B6YE25-F1
#
_cell.length_a   1.000
_cell.length_b   1.000
_cell.length_c   1.000
_cell.angle_alpha   90.00
_cell.angle_beta   90.00
_cell.angle_gamma   90.00
#
_symmetry.space_group_name_H-M   'P 1'
#
loop_
_entity.id
_entity.type
_entity.pdbx_description
1 polymer ?
#
loop_
_entity_poly.entity_id
_entity_poly.type
_entity_poly.pdbx_seq_one_letter_code
_entity_poly.pdbx_strand_id
1 'polypeptide(L)' 'KLLGVTKENVEKALCSRVIAAGGNVVDKHLNVAEAEYARKAFAKAMYDRLFTWIVGRINDAIDPRLSGMVGKNTVI' A
#
# COMPACT_ATOMS: atom_id res chain seq x y z
N LYS A 1 5.94 -0.25 -17.37
CA LYS A 1 5.40 0.55 -16.24
C LYS A 1 4.73 -0.42 -15.25
N LEU A 2 5.04 -0.36 -13.95
CA LEU A 2 4.55 -1.35 -12.96
C LEU A 2 3.31 -0.88 -12.19
N LEU A 3 3.24 0.41 -11.85
CA LEU A 3 2.20 0.96 -10.97
C LEU A 3 0.96 1.48 -11.71
N GLY A 4 0.90 1.36 -13.03
CA GLY A 4 -0.22 1.89 -13.84
C GLY A 4 -0.35 3.42 -13.85
N VAL A 5 0.56 4.16 -13.20
CA VAL A 5 0.55 5.63 -13.13
C VAL A 5 1.56 6.26 -14.10
N THR A 6 1.33 7.54 -14.42
CA THR A 6 2.26 8.36 -15.20
C THR A 6 3.48 8.73 -14.35
N LYS A 7 4.59 9.05 -15.01
CA LYS A 7 5.84 9.40 -14.32
C LYS A 7 5.65 10.71 -13.55
N GLU A 8 4.96 11.66 -14.18
CA GLU A 8 4.70 13.00 -13.70
C GLU A 8 3.88 12.97 -12.40
N ASN A 9 2.91 12.04 -12.29
CA ASN A 9 2.10 11.88 -11.08
C ASN A 9 2.93 11.33 -9.91
N VAL A 10 3.85 10.40 -10.17
CA VAL A 10 4.75 9.88 -9.13
C VAL A 10 5.73 10.95 -8.67
N GLU A 11 6.29 11.71 -9.61
CA GLU A 11 7.19 12.83 -9.29
C GLU A 11 6.47 13.89 -8.45
N LYS A 12 5.26 14.31 -8.87
CA LYS A 12 4.46 15.25 -8.08
C LYS A 12 4.16 14.71 -6.68
N ALA A 13 3.73 13.45 -6.56
CA ALA A 13 3.39 12.86 -5.27
C ALA A 13 4.59 12.70 -4.31
N LEU A 14 5.79 12.45 -4.83
CA LEU A 14 6.99 12.24 -4.00
C LEU A 14 7.80 13.53 -3.75
N CYS A 15 7.68 14.54 -4.60
CA CYS A 15 8.48 15.77 -4.55
C CYS A 15 7.68 17.01 -4.16
N SER A 16 6.36 16.92 -3.98
CA SER A 16 5.54 18.06 -3.59
C SER A 16 4.54 17.71 -2.49
N ARG A 17 4.22 18.71 -1.67
CA ARG A 17 3.18 18.67 -0.64
C ARG A 17 2.15 19.74 -0.96
N VAL A 18 0.89 19.34 -0.96
CA VAL A 18 -0.26 20.26 -1.03
C VAL A 18 -0.50 20.84 0.37
N ILE A 19 -0.55 22.17 0.48
CA ILE A 19 -0.85 22.88 1.74
C ILE A 19 -2.09 23.74 1.52
N ALA A 20 -3.12 23.55 2.35
CA ALA A 20 -4.27 24.45 2.39
C ALA A 20 -3.95 25.64 3.31
N ALA A 21 -3.88 26.85 2.74
CA ALA A 21 -3.64 28.08 3.48
C ALA A 21 -4.76 29.09 3.16
N GLY A 22 -5.60 29.37 4.16
CA GLY A 22 -6.62 30.43 4.08
C GLY A 22 -7.60 30.30 2.91
N GLY A 23 -8.03 29.08 2.58
CA GLY A 23 -8.94 28.79 1.46
C GLY A 23 -8.27 28.54 0.11
N ASN A 24 -6.95 28.75 0.00
CA ASN A 24 -6.18 28.45 -1.21
C ASN A 24 -5.36 27.16 -1.04
N VAL A 25 -5.26 26.39 -2.12
CA VAL A 25 -4.45 25.17 -2.19
C VAL A 25 -3.11 25.53 -2.86
N VAL A 26 -2.02 25.43 -2.11
CA VAL A 26 -0.67 25.78 -2.58
C VAL A 26 0.20 24.53 -2.64
N ASP A 27 0.81 24.28 -3.80
CA ASP A 27 1.79 23.21 -3.97
C ASP A 27 3.18 23.70 -3.55
N LYS A 28 3.73 23.10 -2.49
CA LYS A 28 5.10 23.35 -2.02
C LYS A 28 6.02 22.21 -2.47
N HIS A 29 7.12 22.55 -3.13
CA HIS A 29 8.18 21.58 -3.42
C HIS A 29 8.91 21.17 -2.13
N LEU A 30 9.18 19.87 -2.02
CA LEU A 30 9.96 19.28 -0.94
C LEU A 30 11.45 19.52 -1.19
N ASN A 31 12.22 19.61 -0.12
CA ASN A 31 13.68 19.57 -0.24
C ASN A 31 14.16 18.14 -0.55
N VAL A 32 15.43 17.99 -0.91
CA VAL A 32 16.01 16.69 -1.30
C VAL A 32 15.85 15.64 -0.19
N ALA A 33 16.12 16.00 1.07
CA ALA A 33 16.02 15.08 2.20
C ALA A 33 14.57 14.60 2.45
N GLU A 34 13.60 15.51 2.35
CA GLU A 34 12.17 15.21 2.47
C GLU A 34 11.70 14.29 1.34
N ALA A 35 12.11 14.57 0.09
CA ALA A 35 11.77 13.73 -1.06
C ALA A 35 12.40 12.33 -0.96
N GLU A 36 13.65 12.23 -0.51
CA GLU A 36 14.30 10.94 -0.25
C GLU A 36 13.58 10.14 0.84
N TYR A 37 13.16 10.82 1.91
CA TYR A 37 12.36 10.21 2.97
C TYR A 37 11.00 9.73 2.43
N ALA A 38 10.30 10.56 1.66
CA ALA A 38 9.03 10.21 1.02
C ALA A 38 9.18 8.96 0.13
N ARG A 39 10.25 8.87 -0.66
CA ARG A 39 10.55 7.67 -1.48
C ARG A 39 10.74 6.42 -0.62
N LYS A 40 11.50 6.49 0.47
CA LYS A 40 11.72 5.35 1.38
C LYS A 40 10.42 4.93 2.08
N ALA A 41 9.65 5.89 2.58
CA ALA A 41 8.36 5.65 3.21
C ALA A 41 7.37 5.02 2.23
N PHE A 42 7.34 5.51 0.99
CA PHE A 42 6.52 4.95 -0.08
C PHE A 42 6.89 3.49 -0.39
N ALA A 43 8.17 3.17 -0.53
CA ALA A 43 8.64 1.80 -0.73
C ALA A 43 8.25 0.89 0.45
N LYS A 44 8.41 1.36 1.69
CA LYS A 44 7.98 0.62 2.89
C LYS A 44 6.48 0.34 2.86
N ALA A 45 5.66 1.35 2.58
CA ALA A 45 4.21 1.22 2.55
C ALA A 45 3.73 0.26 1.46
N MET A 46 4.35 0.30 0.27
CA MET A 46 4.06 -0.65 -0.80
C MET A 46 4.36 -2.10 -0.38
N TYR A 47 5.55 -2.34 0.18
CA TYR A 47 5.95 -3.68 0.61
C TYR A 47 5.04 -4.19 1.72
N ASP A 48 4.77 -3.35 2.73
CA ASP A 48 3.89 -3.69 3.86
C ASP A 48 2.49 -4.11 3.39
N ARG A 49 1.90 -3.34 2.47
CA ARG A 49 0.58 -3.64 1.93
C ARG A 49 0.57 -4.90 1.06
N LEU A 50 1.59 -5.08 0.21
CA LEU A 50 1.73 -6.25 -0.65
C LEU A 50 1.92 -7.52 0.17
N PHE A 51 2.84 -7.50 1.13
CA PHE A 51 3.14 -8.66 1.97
C PHE A 51 1.91 -9.07 2.79
N THR A 52 1.26 -8.10 3.45
CA THR A 52 0.01 -8.34 4.20
C THR A 52 -1.06 -8.96 3.30
N TRP A 53 -1.21 -8.45 2.08
CA TRP A 53 -2.17 -9.00 1.13
C TRP A 53 -1.82 -10.44 0.71
N ILE A 54 -0.56 -10.72 0.36
CA ILE A 54 -0.11 -12.07 -0.02
C ILE A 54 -0.35 -13.06 1.12
N VAL A 55 0.05 -12.72 2.34
CA VAL A 55 -0.15 -13.57 3.52
C VAL A 55 -1.64 -13.84 3.75
N GLY A 56 -2.48 -12.82 3.64
CA GLY A 56 -3.94 -12.99 3.73
C GLY A 56 -4.46 -13.97 2.68
N ARG A 57 -4.06 -13.81 1.41
CA ARG A 57 -4.47 -14.70 0.31
C ARG A 57 -4.01 -16.15 0.51
N ILE A 58 -2.80 -16.35 1.02
CA ILE A 58 -2.28 -17.69 1.32
C ILE A 58 -3.06 -18.33 2.46
N ASN A 59 -3.30 -17.58 3.53
CA ASN A 59 -4.05 -18.07 4.69
C ASN A 59 -5.49 -18.45 4.29
N ASP A 60 -6.15 -17.62 3.46
CA ASP A 60 -7.49 -17.94 2.93
C ASP A 60 -7.47 -19.21 2.07
N ALA A 61 -6.44 -19.40 1.24
CA ALA A 61 -6.34 -20.56 0.35
C ALA A 61 -6.09 -21.88 1.10
N ILE A 62 -5.45 -21.81 2.27
CA ILE A 62 -5.11 -22.98 3.10
C ILE A 62 -6.17 -23.22 4.19
N ASP A 63 -7.09 -22.29 4.43
CA ASP A 63 -8.10 -22.43 5.50
C ASP A 63 -8.97 -23.68 5.27
N PRO A 64 -8.82 -24.72 6.12
CA PRO A 64 -9.56 -25.97 5.95
C PRO A 64 -11.06 -25.80 6.20
N ARG A 65 -11.49 -24.69 6.83
CA ARG A 65 -12.90 -24.36 7.04
C ARG A 65 -13.58 -23.89 5.74
N LEU A 66 -12.83 -23.29 4.82
CA LEU A 66 -13.30 -22.90 3.49
C LEU A 66 -13.29 -24.09 2.50
N SER A 67 -12.47 -25.10 2.77
CA SER A 67 -12.32 -26.31 1.93
C SER A 67 -13.42 -27.38 2.13
N GLY A 68 -14.50 -27.07 2.88
CA GLY A 68 -15.63 -27.99 3.05
C GLY A 68 -15.35 -29.26 3.86
N MET A 69 -14.22 -29.32 4.59
CA MET A 69 -13.82 -30.48 5.40
C MET A 69 -14.19 -30.34 6.89
N VAL A 70 -15.25 -29.59 7.23
CA VAL A 70 -15.77 -29.49 8.60
C VAL A 70 -17.17 -30.11 8.62
N GLY A 71 -17.25 -31.41 8.90
CA GLY A 71 -18.57 -32.07 9.05
C GLY A 71 -18.63 -33.60 8.99
N LYS A 72 -17.51 -34.34 9.04
CA LYS A 72 -17.53 -35.80 9.17
C LYS A 72 -16.42 -36.25 10.12
N ASN A 73 -16.77 -36.49 11.38
CA ASN A 73 -16.05 -37.28 12.40
C ASN A 73 -15.86 -36.59 13.76
N THR A 74 -16.94 -36.11 14.36
CA THR A 74 -17.09 -36.18 15.82
C THR A 74 -18.11 -37.26 16.14
N VAL A 75 -17.63 -38.49 16.32
CA VAL A 75 -18.42 -39.66 16.76
C VAL A 75 -17.64 -40.39 17.85
N ILE A 76 -18.22 -40.34 19.05
CA ILE A 76 -18.02 -41.11 20.30
C ILE A 76 -16.69 -40.91 21.03
#